data_AF-A0A6C0GHJ9-F1
#
_entry.id   AF-A0A6C0GHJ9-F1
#
_cell.length_a   1.000
_cell.length_b   1.000
_cell.length_c   1.000
_cell.angle_alpha   90.00
_cell.angle_beta   90.00
_cell.angle_gamma   90.00
#
_symmetry.space_group_name_H-M   'P 1'
#
loop_
_entity.id
_entity.type
_entity.pdbx_description
1 polymer ?
#
loop_
_entity_poly.entity_id
_entity_poly.type
_entity_poly.pdbx_seq_one_letter_code
_entity_poly.pdbx_strand_id
1 'polypeptide(L)'
;MHKTLLLVFYFLYLYASCQAQVKEIQASPSLLEAPADWGKESFSLPPSFAPSITFAGLEEVRFAPGWFDSSSIQFWTYSFAWYIEGKQALADKRLQQLTEDYFSGLSQSVGKINGLAAEAISKASASFTATNKVDGWQLFEGNVTFTDVFFSRKPIQLHIKVKESYCPQVDKHLLVFSSSPQVFDHQVWKIFDKVRTVQNCKELAQTPYHTRYHEKYELILPKGKIHGILILFPGFGENPAGIQSEFKIVDPAIKQGFAIALMKNNQQLWLQEEEKSQLSSLLQQVVKENDIKNNNVYIGGFSSGGNVALLLSNYLMKQETAVKPKGGFIIDSPVDLLKLYENAQKNVARNFSQVSVGESKMLVDLLETNFGKPENGIAKYEKHSVYTTRTSNINNVSQLKNVKIRLYTEPDTLWWKQNRGNDYEETNAYVIKSLSAHLSKKFGHTVEYIPTQNRGYRMNGARHPHSWSIVEVDALLKWMRD
;
A
#
# COMPACT_ATOMS: atom_id res chain seq x y z
N MET A 1 54.45 20.83 37.12
CA MET A 1 54.98 22.19 36.82
C MET A 1 54.39 22.63 35.49
N HIS A 2 53.46 23.61 35.51
CA HIS A 2 53.63 24.96 34.91
C HIS A 2 53.88 24.96 33.39
N LYS A 3 53.25 25.79 32.55
CA LYS A 3 52.03 26.61 32.53
C LYS A 3 52.04 27.29 31.13
N THR A 4 50.86 27.41 30.51
CA THR A 4 50.40 28.58 29.71
C THR A 4 50.98 28.90 28.31
N LEU A 5 50.10 28.90 27.29
CA LEU A 5 49.73 30.04 26.41
C LEU A 5 48.58 29.56 25.48
N LEU A 6 47.28 29.85 25.69
CA LEU A 6 46.52 31.10 25.55
C LEU A 6 46.76 31.86 24.24
N LEU A 7 45.88 31.63 23.26
CA LEU A 7 45.43 32.68 22.34
C LEU A 7 44.01 32.39 21.86
N VAL A 8 43.11 33.23 22.39
CA VAL A 8 41.72 33.43 22.05
C VAL A 8 41.68 34.32 20.81
N PHE A 9 40.93 33.95 19.78
CA PHE A 9 40.31 34.94 18.90
C PHE A 9 38.84 34.56 18.63
N TYR A 10 38.01 35.48 19.10
CA TYR A 10 36.59 35.67 18.89
C TYR A 10 36.22 35.60 17.41
N PHE A 11 35.22 34.78 17.06
CA PHE A 11 34.28 35.11 16.01
C PHE A 11 32.87 34.76 16.49
N LEU A 12 32.18 35.79 17.01
CA LEU A 12 30.73 35.80 17.08
C LEU A 12 30.19 35.74 15.64
N TYR A 13 29.56 34.62 15.30
CA TYR A 13 28.45 34.65 14.36
C TYR A 13 27.21 34.15 15.09
N LEU A 14 26.24 35.06 15.16
CA LEU A 14 24.86 34.84 15.58
C LEU A 14 24.26 33.65 14.81
N TYR A 15 24.34 32.45 15.38
CA TYR A 15 23.37 31.42 15.07
C TYR A 15 22.09 31.79 15.82
N ALA A 16 21.26 32.61 15.17
CA ALA A 16 19.85 32.64 15.46
C ALA A 16 19.32 31.21 15.25
N SER A 17 19.15 30.52 16.38
CA SER A 17 18.55 29.21 16.49
C SER A 17 17.13 29.27 15.95
N CYS A 18 16.96 28.98 14.66
CA CYS A 18 15.70 28.43 14.16
C CYS A 18 15.65 26.98 14.63
N GLN A 19 15.28 26.78 15.89
CA GLN A 19 14.71 25.51 16.31
C GLN A 19 13.38 25.39 15.58
N ALA A 20 13.42 24.86 14.36
CA ALA A 20 12.24 24.25 13.79
C ALA A 20 11.88 23.12 14.76
N GLN A 21 10.86 23.35 15.59
CA GLN A 21 10.17 22.27 16.28
C GLN A 21 9.71 21.31 15.19
N VAL A 22 10.46 20.23 15.00
CA VAL A 22 9.97 19.04 14.30
C VAL A 22 8.84 18.54 15.19
N LYS A 23 7.64 19.02 14.89
CA LYS A 23 6.42 18.56 15.54
C LYS A 23 6.32 17.09 15.11
N GLU A 24 6.60 16.18 16.03
CA GLU A 24 6.39 14.75 15.84
C GLU A 24 5.03 14.58 15.17
N ILE A 25 5.06 14.05 13.94
CA ILE A 25 3.86 13.73 13.19
C ILE A 25 3.27 12.56 13.95
N GLN A 26 2.29 12.84 14.79
CA GLN A 26 1.54 11.82 15.51
C GLN A 26 0.77 11.04 14.45
N ALA A 27 1.35 9.91 14.03
CA ALA A 27 0.77 9.00 13.07
C ALA A 27 -0.57 8.49 13.60
N SER A 28 -1.53 8.25 12.72
CA SER A 28 -2.77 7.58 13.13
C SER A 28 -2.46 6.21 13.75
N PRO A 29 -3.05 5.85 14.90
CA PRO A 29 -2.65 4.65 15.62
C PRO A 29 -2.91 3.40 14.77
N SER A 30 -1.82 2.70 14.40
CA SER A 30 -1.92 1.32 13.92
C SER A 30 -2.54 0.50 15.05
N LEU A 31 -3.39 -0.47 14.73
CA LEU A 31 -3.99 -1.34 15.76
C LEU A 31 -2.90 -2.15 16.46
N LEU A 32 -1.86 -2.48 15.69
CA LEU A 32 -0.65 -3.18 16.13
C LEU A 32 0.61 -2.43 15.63
N GLU A 33 1.30 -1.77 16.54
CA GLU A 33 2.62 -1.19 16.32
C GLU A 33 3.68 -2.16 16.84
N ALA A 34 4.55 -2.66 15.96
CA ALA A 34 5.60 -3.62 16.29
C ALA A 34 6.97 -3.10 15.82
N PRO A 35 8.08 -3.67 16.31
CA PRO A 35 9.42 -3.37 15.81
C PRO A 35 9.53 -3.54 14.28
N ALA A 36 10.44 -2.79 13.65
CA ALA A 36 10.52 -2.71 12.19
C ALA A 36 10.88 -4.03 11.48
N ASP A 37 11.47 -4.99 12.21
CA ASP A 37 11.82 -6.32 11.70
C ASP A 37 10.66 -7.32 11.74
N TRP A 38 9.50 -6.96 12.30
CA TRP A 38 8.29 -7.78 12.24
C TRP A 38 7.60 -7.66 10.87
N GLY A 39 7.12 -8.78 10.36
CA GLY A 39 6.28 -8.79 9.17
C GLY A 39 4.96 -8.05 9.40
N LYS A 40 4.37 -7.46 8.35
CA LYS A 40 3.07 -6.80 8.38
C LYS A 40 2.18 -7.30 7.26
N GLU A 41 0.93 -7.62 7.60
CA GLU A 41 -0.14 -7.78 6.61
C GLU A 41 -1.40 -7.04 7.06
N SER A 42 -2.28 -6.74 6.10
CA SER A 42 -3.61 -6.22 6.40
C SER A 42 -4.58 -6.54 5.26
N PHE A 43 -5.81 -6.92 5.61
CA PHE A 43 -6.87 -7.24 4.65
C PHE A 43 -8.25 -6.96 5.25
N SER A 44 -9.26 -6.85 4.39
CA SER A 44 -10.64 -6.60 4.80
C SER A 44 -11.28 -7.83 5.44
N LEU A 45 -12.18 -7.60 6.40
CA LEU A 45 -13.11 -8.61 6.90
C LEU A 45 -14.43 -8.56 6.07
N PRO A 46 -15.04 -9.70 5.73
CA PRO A 46 -14.56 -11.07 5.94
C PRO A 46 -13.28 -11.36 5.13
N PRO A 47 -12.36 -12.19 5.65
CA PRO A 47 -11.31 -12.73 4.81
C PRO A 47 -11.92 -13.64 3.73
N SER A 48 -11.35 -13.63 2.52
CA SER A 48 -11.85 -14.43 1.39
C SER A 48 -11.86 -15.94 1.67
N PHE A 49 -11.02 -16.41 2.58
CA PHE A 49 -10.93 -17.81 2.99
C PHE A 49 -11.94 -18.21 4.07
N ALA A 50 -12.54 -17.27 4.80
CA ALA A 50 -13.55 -17.56 5.84
C ALA A 50 -14.79 -16.64 5.71
N PRO A 51 -15.58 -16.79 4.63
CA PRO A 51 -16.74 -15.94 4.35
C PRO A 51 -17.89 -16.09 5.37
N SER A 52 -17.88 -17.11 6.23
CA SER A 52 -18.85 -17.25 7.34
C SER A 52 -18.65 -16.20 8.44
N ILE A 53 -17.49 -15.54 8.50
CA ILE A 53 -17.21 -14.42 9.39
C ILE A 53 -17.81 -13.17 8.76
N THR A 54 -19.11 -12.92 8.98
CA THR A 54 -19.89 -11.85 8.33
C THR A 54 -19.58 -10.43 8.81
N PHE A 55 -18.48 -10.23 9.53
CA PHE A 55 -18.08 -8.92 10.02
C PHE A 55 -17.54 -8.07 8.89
N ALA A 56 -18.02 -6.82 8.81
CA ALA A 56 -17.34 -5.79 8.05
C ALA A 56 -16.23 -5.18 8.92
N GLY A 57 -15.06 -4.93 8.35
CA GLY A 57 -13.94 -4.35 9.09
C GLY A 57 -12.59 -4.59 8.46
N LEU A 58 -11.55 -4.47 9.28
CA LEU A 58 -10.16 -4.69 8.89
C LEU A 58 -9.48 -5.69 9.83
N GLU A 59 -8.59 -6.50 9.26
CA GLU A 59 -7.56 -7.24 9.99
C GLU A 59 -6.18 -6.58 9.79
N GLU A 60 -5.43 -6.37 10.86
CA GLU A 60 -3.98 -6.08 10.81
C GLU A 60 -3.23 -7.24 11.47
N VAL A 61 -2.16 -7.72 10.83
CA VAL A 61 -1.32 -8.83 11.31
C VAL A 61 0.13 -8.39 11.45
N ARG A 62 0.79 -8.85 12.51
CA ARG A 62 2.20 -8.67 12.81
C ARG A 62 2.88 -9.99 13.08
N PHE A 63 3.84 -10.37 12.25
CA PHE A 63 4.57 -11.63 12.37
C PHE A 63 5.92 -11.41 13.05
N ALA A 64 6.25 -12.22 14.06
CA ALA A 64 7.58 -12.17 14.67
C ALA A 64 8.67 -12.52 13.63
N PRO A 65 9.90 -11.99 13.76
CA PRO A 65 10.97 -12.23 12.79
C PRO A 65 11.25 -13.72 12.52
N GLY A 66 11.11 -14.57 13.54
CA GLY A 66 11.29 -16.02 13.42
C GLY A 66 10.02 -16.83 13.19
N TRP A 67 8.88 -16.22 12.80
CA TRP A 67 7.59 -16.93 12.72
C TRP A 67 7.56 -18.08 11.71
N PHE A 68 8.37 -18.00 10.66
CA PHE A 68 8.40 -18.94 9.53
C PHE A 68 9.44 -20.05 9.69
N ASP A 69 10.33 -19.95 10.69
CA ASP A 69 11.42 -20.89 10.92
C ASP A 69 11.02 -21.91 11.99
N SER A 70 10.83 -23.17 11.59
CA SER A 70 10.40 -24.25 12.49
C SER A 70 11.44 -24.61 13.57
N SER A 71 12.69 -24.15 13.45
CA SER A 71 13.72 -24.29 14.47
C SER A 71 13.74 -23.15 15.49
N SER A 72 13.05 -22.04 15.18
CA SER A 72 12.99 -20.86 16.03
C SER A 72 11.98 -21.04 17.17
N ILE A 73 12.31 -20.53 18.35
CA ILE A 73 11.36 -20.43 19.48
C ILE A 73 10.16 -19.52 19.16
N GLN A 74 10.28 -18.69 18.11
CA GLN A 74 9.23 -17.78 17.63
C GLN A 74 8.38 -18.40 16.51
N PHE A 75 8.60 -19.67 16.14
CA PHE A 75 7.80 -20.35 15.12
C PHE A 75 6.30 -20.18 15.42
N TRP A 76 5.51 -19.81 14.41
CA TRP A 76 4.08 -19.53 14.56
C TRP A 76 3.72 -18.50 15.65
N THR A 77 4.63 -17.57 15.96
CA THR A 77 4.41 -16.49 16.92
C THR A 77 4.06 -15.18 16.20
N TYR A 78 2.86 -14.67 16.44
CA TYR A 78 2.32 -13.49 15.75
C TYR A 78 1.15 -12.87 16.52
N SER A 79 0.83 -11.63 16.19
CA SER A 79 -0.37 -10.94 16.68
C SER A 79 -1.24 -10.52 15.50
N PHE A 80 -2.56 -10.57 15.67
CA PHE A 80 -3.48 -9.97 14.72
C PHE A 80 -4.61 -9.23 15.44
N ALA A 81 -5.16 -8.22 14.80
CA ALA A 81 -6.23 -7.40 15.36
C ALA A 81 -7.41 -7.32 14.39
N TRP A 82 -8.62 -7.51 14.90
CA TRP A 82 -9.86 -7.27 14.16
C TRP A 82 -10.48 -5.96 14.61
N TYR A 83 -10.71 -5.07 13.65
CA TYR A 83 -11.40 -3.81 13.86
C TYR A 83 -12.71 -3.81 13.09
N ILE A 84 -13.76 -4.20 13.80
CA ILE A 84 -15.07 -4.54 13.25
C ILE A 84 -16.02 -3.35 13.37
N GLU A 85 -16.85 -3.16 12.34
CA GLU A 85 -17.95 -2.20 12.34
C GLU A 85 -19.02 -2.57 13.38
N GLY A 86 -19.42 -1.61 14.21
CA GLY A 86 -20.54 -1.74 15.12
C GLY A 86 -20.29 -2.67 16.31
N LYS A 87 -21.22 -2.66 17.27
CA LYS A 87 -21.15 -3.52 18.45
C LYS A 87 -21.46 -4.97 18.11
N GLN A 88 -20.46 -5.84 18.23
CA GLN A 88 -20.64 -7.30 18.15
C GLN A 88 -20.96 -7.93 19.51
N ALA A 89 -21.69 -9.04 19.49
CA ALA A 89 -21.93 -9.89 20.66
C ALA A 89 -20.87 -11.00 20.69
N LEU A 90 -19.82 -10.79 21.47
CA LEU A 90 -18.73 -11.76 21.64
C LEU A 90 -18.82 -12.39 23.03
N ALA A 91 -19.11 -13.68 23.06
CA ALA A 91 -19.02 -14.53 24.23
C ALA A 91 -18.10 -15.71 23.90
N ASP A 92 -17.66 -16.47 24.90
CA ASP A 92 -16.68 -17.57 24.78
C ASP A 92 -17.02 -18.51 23.61
N LYS A 93 -18.27 -18.97 23.53
CA LYS A 93 -18.76 -19.84 22.44
C LYS A 93 -18.71 -19.17 21.06
N ARG A 94 -18.96 -17.87 20.99
CA ARG A 94 -18.91 -17.12 19.72
C ARG A 94 -17.46 -16.94 19.28
N LEU A 95 -16.56 -16.59 20.19
CA LEU A 95 -15.13 -16.46 19.90
C LEU A 95 -14.52 -17.80 19.46
N GLN A 96 -14.92 -18.90 20.11
CA GLN A 96 -14.59 -20.25 19.69
C GLN A 96 -15.02 -20.49 18.23
N GLN A 97 -16.31 -20.32 17.92
CA GLN A 97 -16.82 -20.54 16.56
C GLN A 97 -16.09 -19.70 15.51
N LEU A 98 -15.86 -18.42 15.80
CA LEU A 98 -15.15 -17.50 14.89
C LEU A 98 -13.72 -17.95 14.63
N THR A 99 -13.02 -18.41 15.68
CA THR A 99 -11.64 -18.91 15.56
C THR A 99 -11.61 -20.22 14.78
N GLU A 100 -12.53 -21.14 15.04
CA GLU A 100 -12.66 -22.39 14.27
C GLU A 100 -12.93 -22.13 12.79
N ASP A 101 -13.85 -21.22 12.47
CA ASP A 101 -14.16 -20.82 11.09
C ASP A 101 -12.95 -20.19 10.41
N TYR A 102 -12.26 -19.27 11.08
CA TYR A 102 -11.08 -18.59 10.55
C TYR A 102 -9.97 -19.58 10.16
N PHE A 103 -9.55 -20.42 11.10
CA PHE A 103 -8.44 -21.35 10.88
C PHE A 103 -8.83 -22.52 9.96
N SER A 104 -10.09 -22.98 9.99
CA SER A 104 -10.57 -23.99 9.05
C SER A 104 -10.55 -23.47 7.61
N GLY A 105 -11.06 -22.25 7.40
CA GLY A 105 -11.06 -21.59 6.11
C GLY A 105 -9.64 -21.35 5.59
N LEU A 106 -8.75 -20.85 6.45
CA LEU A 106 -7.34 -20.60 6.13
C LEU A 106 -6.64 -21.89 5.70
N SER A 107 -6.72 -22.95 6.51
CA SER A 107 -6.10 -24.24 6.22
C SER A 107 -6.63 -24.85 4.92
N GLN A 108 -7.95 -24.80 4.67
CA GLN A 108 -8.54 -25.33 3.44
C GLN A 108 -8.09 -24.55 2.20
N SER A 109 -8.14 -23.21 2.27
CA SER A 109 -7.81 -22.34 1.14
C SER A 109 -6.33 -22.45 0.77
N VAL A 110 -5.43 -22.28 1.73
CA VAL A 110 -3.99 -22.32 1.50
C VAL A 110 -3.50 -23.75 1.28
N GLY A 111 -4.07 -24.75 1.96
CA GLY A 111 -3.74 -26.15 1.74
C GLY A 111 -3.99 -26.60 0.31
N LYS A 112 -5.12 -26.18 -0.28
CA LYS A 112 -5.43 -26.43 -1.71
C LYS A 112 -4.38 -25.80 -2.63
N ILE A 113 -3.98 -24.56 -2.37
CA ILE A 113 -2.94 -23.84 -3.13
C ILE A 113 -1.60 -24.58 -3.03
N ASN A 114 -1.28 -25.12 -1.86
CA ASN A 114 -0.05 -25.84 -1.59
C ASN A 114 -0.09 -27.34 -1.97
N GLY A 115 -1.17 -27.79 -2.62
CA GLY A 115 -1.31 -29.14 -3.15
C GLY A 115 -1.58 -30.23 -2.09
N LEU A 116 -2.13 -29.87 -0.93
CA LEU A 116 -2.56 -30.84 0.07
C LEU A 116 -3.94 -31.42 -0.30
N ALA A 117 -4.11 -32.73 -0.11
CA ALA A 117 -5.40 -33.40 -0.25
C ALA A 117 -6.37 -32.89 0.83
N ALA A 118 -7.64 -32.71 0.49
CA ALA A 118 -8.64 -32.13 1.38
C ALA A 118 -8.84 -32.97 2.65
N GLU A 119 -8.70 -34.29 2.53
CA GLU A 119 -8.84 -35.27 3.61
C GLU A 119 -7.69 -35.19 4.62
N ALA A 120 -6.54 -34.64 4.21
CA ALA A 120 -5.39 -34.40 5.08
C ALA A 120 -5.52 -33.11 5.91
N ILE A 121 -6.55 -32.28 5.65
CA ILE A 121 -6.77 -31.01 6.32
C ILE A 121 -7.94 -31.17 7.29
N SER A 122 -7.61 -31.27 8.58
CA SER A 122 -8.63 -31.31 9.63
C SER A 122 -9.30 -29.95 9.84
N LYS A 123 -10.59 -29.97 10.19
CA LYS A 123 -11.29 -28.78 10.68
C LYS A 123 -10.62 -28.31 11.97
N ALA A 124 -10.47 -26.99 12.11
CA ALA A 124 -9.92 -26.41 13.33
C ALA A 124 -10.87 -26.62 14.52
N SER A 125 -10.30 -26.81 15.71
CA SER A 125 -11.02 -26.88 16.97
C SER A 125 -10.42 -25.89 17.94
N ALA A 126 -11.25 -25.06 18.56
CA ALA A 126 -10.80 -24.04 19.48
C ALA A 126 -11.50 -24.15 20.84
N SER A 127 -10.90 -23.56 21.87
CA SER A 127 -11.52 -23.38 23.16
C SER A 127 -11.09 -22.04 23.74
N PHE A 128 -12.01 -21.33 24.38
CA PHE A 128 -11.74 -20.05 25.03
C PHE A 128 -12.45 -20.00 26.37
N THR A 129 -11.86 -19.26 27.30
CA THR A 129 -12.46 -18.93 28.58
C THR A 129 -12.26 -17.45 28.84
N ALA A 130 -13.34 -16.75 29.15
CA ALA A 130 -13.25 -15.38 29.63
C ALA A 130 -12.47 -15.34 30.95
N THR A 131 -11.49 -14.46 31.02
CA THR A 131 -10.73 -14.19 32.24
C THR A 131 -11.11 -12.81 32.79
N ASN A 132 -10.19 -12.16 33.50
CA ASN A 132 -10.44 -10.90 34.18
C ASN A 132 -10.65 -9.75 33.18
N LYS A 133 -11.37 -8.71 33.59
CA LYS A 133 -11.36 -7.45 32.85
C LYS A 133 -10.17 -6.60 33.30
N VAL A 134 -9.47 -5.99 32.35
CA VAL A 134 -8.36 -5.06 32.61
C VAL A 134 -8.61 -3.78 31.82
N ASP A 135 -8.63 -2.64 32.51
CA ASP A 135 -8.87 -1.31 31.90
C ASP A 135 -10.13 -1.22 31.01
N GLY A 136 -11.18 -1.98 31.36
CA GLY A 136 -12.44 -2.02 30.61
C GLY A 136 -12.46 -3.00 29.42
N TRP A 137 -11.36 -3.69 29.15
CA TRP A 137 -11.27 -4.75 28.14
C TRP A 137 -11.60 -6.11 28.74
N GLN A 138 -12.37 -6.92 28.01
CA GLN A 138 -12.54 -8.32 28.34
C GLN A 138 -11.33 -9.11 27.84
N LEU A 139 -10.74 -9.92 28.71
CA LEU A 139 -9.66 -10.82 28.34
C LEU A 139 -10.20 -12.23 28.14
N PHE A 140 -9.61 -12.95 27.20
CA PHE A 140 -9.83 -14.38 27.00
C PHE A 140 -8.48 -15.08 26.87
N GLU A 141 -8.44 -16.29 27.39
CA GLU A 141 -7.34 -17.23 27.12
C GLU A 141 -7.93 -18.48 26.49
N GLY A 142 -7.19 -19.06 25.55
CA GLY A 142 -7.68 -20.20 24.78
C GLY A 142 -6.61 -20.89 23.98
N ASN A 143 -7.05 -21.83 23.17
CA ASN A 143 -6.22 -22.51 22.19
C ASN A 143 -6.99 -22.79 20.91
N VAL A 144 -6.25 -23.03 19.83
CA VAL A 144 -6.79 -23.58 18.58
C VAL A 144 -5.85 -24.65 18.07
N THR A 145 -6.43 -25.77 17.63
CA THR A 145 -5.72 -26.85 16.94
C THR A 145 -6.19 -26.89 15.50
N PHE A 146 -5.26 -26.86 14.55
CA PHE A 146 -5.56 -26.89 13.11
C PHE A 146 -4.39 -27.50 12.34
N THR A 147 -4.57 -27.74 11.03
CA THR A 147 -3.49 -28.24 10.17
C THR A 147 -2.63 -27.08 9.68
N ASP A 148 -1.34 -27.07 10.03
CA ASP A 148 -0.37 -26.10 9.51
C ASP A 148 -0.05 -26.42 8.04
N VAL A 149 -0.66 -25.66 7.13
CA VAL A 149 -0.51 -25.84 5.69
C VAL A 149 0.63 -25.01 5.08
N PHE A 150 1.33 -24.22 5.89
CA PHE A 150 2.40 -23.32 5.44
C PHE A 150 3.76 -24.00 5.53
N PHE A 151 4.04 -24.65 6.67
CA PHE A 151 5.39 -25.14 6.96
C PHE A 151 5.42 -26.65 7.21
N SER A 152 4.78 -27.12 8.28
CA SER A 152 4.94 -28.50 8.74
C SER A 152 4.03 -29.52 8.07
N ARG A 153 2.90 -29.08 7.50
CA ARG A 153 1.84 -29.95 6.92
C ARG A 153 1.27 -30.96 7.92
N LYS A 154 1.30 -30.61 9.21
CA LYS A 154 0.86 -31.44 10.34
C LYS A 154 -0.07 -30.65 11.26
N PRO A 155 -0.83 -31.32 12.13
CA PRO A 155 -1.57 -30.64 13.19
C PRO A 155 -0.63 -29.83 14.09
N ILE A 156 -1.01 -28.59 14.37
CA ILE A 156 -0.36 -27.69 15.32
C ILE A 156 -1.41 -27.14 16.28
N GLN A 157 -1.01 -26.85 17.52
CA GLN A 157 -1.82 -26.13 18.48
C GLN A 157 -1.18 -24.78 18.79
N LEU A 158 -1.99 -23.74 18.83
CA LEU A 158 -1.59 -22.41 19.31
C LEU A 158 -2.32 -22.10 20.61
N HIS A 159 -1.60 -21.54 21.57
CA HIS A 159 -2.15 -20.86 22.73
C HIS A 159 -2.40 -19.40 22.36
N ILE A 160 -3.57 -18.88 22.73
CA ILE A 160 -4.06 -17.58 22.29
C ILE A 160 -4.51 -16.75 23.50
N LYS A 161 -4.03 -15.50 23.57
CA LYS A 161 -4.61 -14.45 24.43
C LYS A 161 -5.39 -13.48 23.55
N VAL A 162 -6.60 -13.13 23.98
CA VAL A 162 -7.46 -12.15 23.27
C VAL A 162 -7.82 -11.01 24.20
N LYS A 163 -7.67 -9.77 23.71
CA LYS A 163 -8.23 -8.57 24.32
C LYS A 163 -9.41 -8.10 23.49
N GLU A 164 -10.57 -7.92 24.10
CA GLU A 164 -11.81 -7.50 23.46
C GLU A 164 -12.32 -6.20 24.08
N SER A 165 -12.81 -5.28 23.24
CA SER A 165 -13.56 -4.12 23.69
C SER A 165 -14.42 -3.54 22.58
N TYR A 166 -15.64 -3.13 22.95
CA TYR A 166 -16.44 -2.25 22.12
C TYR A 166 -16.13 -0.78 22.45
N CYS A 167 -15.88 0.01 21.41
CA CYS A 167 -15.56 1.43 21.46
C CYS A 167 -16.72 2.27 20.90
N PRO A 168 -17.64 2.76 21.75
CA PRO A 168 -18.80 3.54 21.31
C PRO A 168 -18.46 4.83 20.56
N GLN A 169 -17.29 5.42 20.85
CA GLN A 169 -16.87 6.72 20.32
C GLN A 169 -16.54 6.68 18.82
N VAL A 170 -16.19 5.50 18.32
CA VAL A 170 -15.89 5.26 16.90
C VAL A 170 -16.85 4.23 16.28
N ASP A 171 -17.79 3.72 17.07
CA ASP A 171 -18.68 2.60 16.76
C ASP A 171 -17.96 1.37 16.21
N LYS A 172 -16.96 0.89 16.95
CA LYS A 172 -16.10 -0.22 16.53
C LYS A 172 -15.96 -1.26 17.62
N HIS A 173 -15.88 -2.51 17.21
CA HIS A 173 -15.56 -3.62 18.09
C HIS A 173 -14.15 -4.11 17.78
N LEU A 174 -13.25 -4.03 18.76
CA LEU A 174 -11.84 -4.36 18.61
C LEU A 174 -11.52 -5.69 19.32
N LEU A 175 -10.87 -6.58 18.60
CA LEU A 175 -10.23 -7.77 19.16
C LEU A 175 -8.74 -7.73 18.83
N VAL A 176 -7.89 -8.06 19.80
CA VAL A 176 -6.45 -8.24 19.59
C VAL A 176 -6.04 -9.62 20.06
N PHE A 177 -5.51 -10.41 19.15
CA PHE A 177 -5.05 -11.78 19.36
C PHE A 177 -3.52 -11.81 19.43
N SER A 178 -2.99 -12.55 20.39
CA SER A 178 -1.56 -12.90 20.47
C SER A 178 -1.45 -14.41 20.54
N SER A 179 -0.71 -15.00 19.61
CA SER A 179 -0.71 -16.43 19.35
C SER A 179 0.69 -17.00 19.32
N SER A 180 0.90 -18.14 19.97
CA SER A 180 2.15 -18.91 19.90
C SER A 180 1.89 -20.39 20.16
N PRO A 181 2.67 -21.33 19.58
CA PRO A 181 2.63 -22.73 19.99
C PRO A 181 3.09 -22.97 21.44
N GLN A 182 3.80 -22.00 22.02
CA GLN A 182 4.34 -22.12 23.37
C GLN A 182 3.28 -21.78 24.43
N VAL A 183 3.27 -22.51 25.53
CA VAL A 183 2.40 -22.26 26.70
C VAL A 183 2.63 -20.86 27.30
N PHE A 184 1.62 -20.32 28.00
CA PHE A 184 1.62 -18.91 28.46
C PHE A 184 2.79 -18.50 29.37
N ASP A 185 3.39 -19.44 30.11
CA ASP A 185 4.52 -19.17 30.99
C ASP A 185 5.88 -19.19 30.26
N HIS A 186 5.90 -19.55 28.97
CA HIS A 186 7.13 -19.60 28.18
C HIS A 186 7.65 -18.19 27.85
N GLN A 187 8.98 -18.03 27.84
CA GLN A 187 9.64 -16.73 27.63
C GLN A 187 9.31 -16.02 26.32
N VAL A 188 8.86 -16.76 25.28
CA VAL A 188 8.47 -16.17 23.99
C VAL A 188 7.35 -15.15 24.14
N TRP A 189 6.47 -15.31 25.13
CA TRP A 189 5.34 -14.40 25.35
C TRP A 189 5.77 -12.96 25.68
N LYS A 190 6.99 -12.77 26.19
CA LYS A 190 7.58 -11.42 26.40
C LYS A 190 7.79 -10.65 25.10
N ILE A 191 7.76 -11.32 23.94
CA ILE A 191 7.90 -10.63 22.66
C ILE A 191 6.68 -9.75 22.37
N PHE A 192 5.50 -10.09 22.89
CA PHE A 192 4.29 -9.32 22.71
C PHE A 192 4.29 -7.99 23.48
N ASP A 193 5.13 -7.85 24.51
CA ASP A 193 5.33 -6.58 25.21
C ASP A 193 5.95 -5.50 24.28
N LYS A 194 6.59 -5.93 23.19
CA LYS A 194 7.12 -5.05 22.14
C LYS A 194 6.06 -4.65 21.12
N VAL A 195 4.89 -5.29 21.12
CA VAL A 195 3.78 -4.95 20.24
C VAL A 195 2.85 -4.00 20.99
N ARG A 196 2.94 -2.71 20.67
CA ARG A 196 2.01 -1.71 21.19
C ARG A 196 0.65 -1.93 20.52
N THR A 197 -0.35 -2.25 21.34
CA THR A 197 -1.76 -2.32 20.95
C THR A 197 -2.47 -1.03 21.37
N VAL A 198 -3.64 -0.76 20.80
CA VAL A 198 -4.56 0.27 21.32
C VAL A 198 -4.84 -0.02 22.80
N GLN A 199 -4.56 0.92 23.71
CA GLN A 199 -4.77 0.68 25.14
C GLN A 199 -6.20 1.02 25.57
N ASN A 200 -6.85 1.97 24.90
CA ASN A 200 -8.23 2.34 25.17
C ASN A 200 -8.90 3.00 23.96
N CYS A 201 -10.24 3.04 24.00
CA CYS A 201 -11.05 3.61 22.92
C CYS A 201 -10.82 5.11 22.66
N LYS A 202 -10.21 5.86 23.59
CA LYS A 202 -9.91 7.29 23.36
C LYS A 202 -8.79 7.47 22.34
N GLU A 203 -7.83 6.54 22.26
CA GLU A 203 -6.78 6.58 21.22
C GLU A 203 -7.38 6.46 19.81
N LEU A 204 -8.39 5.60 19.64
CA LEU A 204 -9.11 5.44 18.36
C LEU A 204 -9.96 6.66 17.99
N ALA A 205 -10.53 7.34 18.99
CA ALA A 205 -11.33 8.55 18.78
C ALA A 205 -10.49 9.74 18.26
N GLN A 206 -9.16 9.72 18.47
CA GLN A 206 -8.25 10.80 18.10
C GLN A 206 -7.81 10.79 16.63
N THR A 207 -8.14 9.76 15.84
CA THR A 207 -7.85 9.80 14.39
C THR A 207 -8.60 10.96 13.73
N PRO A 208 -7.94 11.81 12.93
CA PRO A 208 -8.59 12.95 12.30
C PRO A 208 -9.47 12.56 11.09
N TYR A 209 -9.63 11.26 10.82
CA TYR A 209 -10.39 10.72 9.69
C TYR A 209 -11.20 9.47 10.06
N HIS A 210 -12.04 9.03 9.13
CA HIS A 210 -12.66 7.70 9.11
C HIS A 210 -12.41 7.04 7.75
N THR A 211 -12.36 5.71 7.71
CA THR A 211 -12.17 4.94 6.48
C THR A 211 -13.45 4.20 6.13
N ARG A 212 -13.85 4.25 4.85
CA ARG A 212 -14.93 3.44 4.27
C ARG A 212 -14.33 2.43 3.31
N TYR A 213 -14.69 1.17 3.49
CA TYR A 213 -14.21 0.08 2.65
C TYR A 213 -15.21 -0.22 1.55
N HIS A 214 -14.71 -0.34 0.33
CA HIS A 214 -15.47 -0.74 -0.85
C HIS A 214 -14.71 -1.85 -1.60
N GLU A 215 -15.41 -2.64 -2.42
CA GLU A 215 -14.77 -3.69 -3.23
C GLU A 215 -13.73 -3.14 -4.21
N LYS A 216 -13.88 -1.88 -4.65
CA LYS A 216 -12.98 -1.21 -5.62
C LYS A 216 -11.99 -0.21 -5.00
N TYR A 217 -12.18 0.21 -3.76
CA TYR A 217 -11.33 1.24 -3.14
C TYR A 217 -11.41 1.21 -1.60
N GLU A 218 -10.47 1.89 -0.95
CA GLU A 218 -10.59 2.35 0.44
C GLU A 218 -10.64 3.87 0.44
N LEU A 219 -11.68 4.44 1.04
CA LEU A 219 -11.92 5.89 1.07
C LEU A 219 -11.67 6.43 2.46
N ILE A 220 -10.61 7.23 2.59
CA ILE A 220 -10.20 7.87 3.83
C ILE A 220 -10.70 9.32 3.82
N LEU A 221 -11.58 9.64 4.77
CA LEU A 221 -12.32 10.90 4.83
C LEU A 221 -11.94 11.69 6.08
N PRO A 222 -11.47 12.95 5.94
CA PRO A 222 -11.32 13.84 7.09
C PRO A 222 -12.61 13.94 7.88
N LYS A 223 -12.53 13.95 9.22
CA LYS A 223 -13.66 14.29 10.10
C LYS A 223 -14.05 15.76 9.98
N GLY A 224 -13.11 16.61 9.54
CA GLY A 224 -13.32 18.03 9.27
C GLY A 224 -13.77 18.32 7.83
N LYS A 225 -13.66 19.59 7.43
CA LYS A 225 -14.04 20.04 6.09
C LYS A 225 -13.20 19.37 5.00
N ILE A 226 -13.87 18.84 3.99
CA ILE A 226 -13.22 18.25 2.81
C ILE A 226 -13.02 19.33 1.73
N HIS A 227 -11.77 19.55 1.34
CA HIS A 227 -11.37 20.53 0.34
C HIS A 227 -11.22 19.93 -1.06
N GLY A 228 -10.95 18.63 -1.16
CA GLY A 228 -10.74 17.92 -2.41
C GLY A 228 -10.48 16.45 -2.16
N ILE A 229 -10.16 15.72 -3.22
CA ILE A 229 -9.83 14.29 -3.17
C ILE A 229 -8.54 13.99 -3.93
N LEU A 230 -7.71 13.15 -3.34
CA LEU A 230 -6.57 12.51 -3.96
C LEU A 230 -6.90 11.05 -4.25
N ILE A 231 -6.87 10.66 -5.52
CA ILE A 231 -7.12 9.30 -5.99
C ILE A 231 -5.78 8.67 -6.32
N LEU A 232 -5.44 7.56 -5.65
CA LEU A 232 -4.16 6.86 -5.80
C LEU A 232 -4.36 5.48 -6.38
N PHE A 233 -3.65 5.20 -7.48
CA PHE A 233 -3.58 3.87 -8.08
C PHE A 233 -2.30 3.13 -7.68
N PRO A 234 -2.41 1.85 -7.28
CA PRO A 234 -1.29 1.02 -6.83
C PRO A 234 -0.38 0.61 -8.00
N GLY A 235 0.82 0.15 -7.66
CA GLY A 235 1.63 -0.65 -8.59
C GLY A 235 0.97 -2.02 -8.91
N PHE A 236 1.52 -2.73 -9.89
CA PHE A 236 0.88 -3.91 -10.49
C PHE A 236 0.50 -5.01 -9.48
N GLY A 237 1.38 -5.31 -8.50
CA GLY A 237 1.12 -6.31 -7.46
C GLY A 237 0.71 -5.75 -6.11
N GLU A 238 0.41 -4.44 -6.02
CA GLU A 238 0.20 -3.74 -4.77
C GLU A 238 -1.30 -3.61 -4.42
N ASN A 239 -1.60 -3.26 -3.17
CA ASN A 239 -2.95 -3.04 -2.66
C ASN A 239 -2.97 -1.78 -1.75
N PRO A 240 -4.14 -1.30 -1.28
CA PRO A 240 -4.22 -0.12 -0.42
C PRO A 240 -3.37 -0.17 0.84
N ALA A 241 -3.23 -1.34 1.49
CA ALA A 241 -2.36 -1.50 2.66
C ALA A 241 -0.88 -1.30 2.31
N GLY A 242 -0.45 -1.80 1.14
CA GLY A 242 0.87 -1.55 0.56
C GLY A 242 1.14 -0.06 0.35
N ILE A 243 0.20 0.66 -0.27
CA ILE A 243 0.31 2.13 -0.46
C ILE A 243 0.44 2.85 0.89
N GLN A 244 -0.42 2.55 1.86
CA GLN A 244 -0.37 3.20 3.19
C GLN A 244 0.93 2.89 3.94
N SER A 245 1.49 1.70 3.71
CA SER A 245 2.81 1.35 4.21
C SER A 245 3.87 2.20 3.51
N GLU A 246 4.04 2.05 2.20
CA GLU A 246 5.15 2.60 1.42
C GLU A 246 5.08 4.13 1.20
N PHE A 247 3.88 4.71 1.21
CA PHE A 247 3.63 6.12 0.93
C PHE A 247 2.91 6.82 2.09
N LYS A 248 3.68 7.51 2.94
CA LYS A 248 3.21 8.20 4.15
C LYS A 248 2.46 9.51 3.87
N ILE A 249 1.49 9.46 2.95
CA ILE A 249 0.69 10.63 2.53
C ILE A 249 -0.61 10.81 3.31
N VAL A 250 -1.13 9.76 3.96
CA VAL A 250 -2.47 9.78 4.57
C VAL A 250 -2.62 10.90 5.59
N ASP A 251 -1.86 10.88 6.68
CA ASP A 251 -1.98 11.89 7.73
C ASP A 251 -1.71 13.31 7.22
N PRO A 252 -0.63 13.58 6.45
CA PRO A 252 -0.38 14.91 5.89
C PRO A 252 -1.50 15.43 4.97
N ALA A 253 -2.08 14.58 4.13
CA ALA A 253 -3.16 14.98 3.22
C ALA A 253 -4.48 15.24 3.96
N ILE A 254 -4.84 14.36 4.90
CA ILE A 254 -6.04 14.53 5.74
C ILE A 254 -5.96 15.83 6.54
N LYS A 255 -4.81 16.15 7.12
CA LYS A 255 -4.59 17.39 7.88
C LYS A 255 -4.84 18.65 7.05
N GLN A 256 -4.68 18.54 5.73
CA GLN A 256 -4.93 19.64 4.78
C GLN A 256 -6.35 19.61 4.19
N GLY A 257 -7.18 18.67 4.61
CA GLY A 257 -8.57 18.52 4.19
C GLY A 257 -8.73 17.76 2.87
N PHE A 258 -7.74 16.99 2.41
CA PHE A 258 -7.91 16.10 1.26
C PHE A 258 -8.44 14.75 1.70
N ALA A 259 -9.57 14.32 1.14
CA ALA A 259 -9.96 12.92 1.16
C ALA A 259 -8.99 12.10 0.28
N ILE A 260 -8.86 10.81 0.57
CA ILE A 260 -7.99 9.91 -0.21
C ILE A 260 -8.77 8.68 -0.62
N ALA A 261 -8.83 8.40 -1.92
CA ALA A 261 -9.29 7.12 -2.44
C ALA A 261 -8.09 6.27 -2.84
N LEU A 262 -7.83 5.21 -2.07
CA LEU A 262 -6.85 4.19 -2.40
C LEU A 262 -7.52 3.14 -3.28
N MET A 263 -7.22 3.14 -4.57
CA MET A 263 -7.86 2.25 -5.53
C MET A 263 -7.34 0.82 -5.37
N LYS A 264 -8.23 -0.16 -5.54
CA LYS A 264 -7.88 -1.59 -5.57
C LYS A 264 -7.58 -2.09 -6.98
N ASN A 265 -7.67 -1.22 -7.99
CA ASN A 265 -7.31 -1.49 -9.38
C ASN A 265 -5.80 -1.73 -9.52
N ASN A 266 -5.35 -2.95 -9.27
CA ASN A 266 -4.01 -3.44 -9.52
C ASN A 266 -4.00 -4.39 -10.72
N GLN A 267 -2.84 -4.99 -11.04
CA GLN A 267 -2.65 -5.93 -12.15
C GLN A 267 -3.05 -5.37 -13.53
N GLN A 268 -3.02 -4.05 -13.69
CA GLN A 268 -3.36 -3.35 -14.93
C GLN A 268 -2.23 -2.41 -15.34
N LEU A 269 -1.74 -2.56 -16.57
CA LEU A 269 -0.76 -1.66 -17.19
C LEU A 269 -1.43 -0.54 -18.01
N TRP A 270 -2.69 -0.75 -18.42
CA TRP A 270 -3.52 0.17 -19.19
C TRP A 270 -4.99 -0.01 -18.83
N LEU A 271 -5.86 0.87 -19.34
CA LEU A 271 -7.32 0.75 -19.25
C LEU A 271 -7.95 0.53 -20.63
N GLN A 272 -8.92 -0.38 -20.69
CA GLN A 272 -9.87 -0.51 -21.79
C GLN A 272 -10.95 0.58 -21.71
N GLU A 273 -11.66 0.83 -22.82
CA GLU A 273 -12.70 1.88 -22.86
C GLU A 273 -13.83 1.62 -21.86
N GLU A 274 -14.27 0.36 -21.73
CA GLU A 274 -15.28 -0.05 -20.74
C GLU A 274 -14.81 0.28 -19.31
N GLU A 275 -13.56 -0.04 -18.97
CA GLU A 275 -12.99 0.20 -17.64
C GLU A 275 -12.86 1.70 -17.33
N LYS A 276 -12.48 2.51 -18.33
CA LYS A 276 -12.47 3.98 -18.20
C LYS A 276 -13.85 4.51 -17.88
N SER A 277 -14.88 4.02 -18.57
CA SER A 277 -16.28 4.39 -18.34
C SER A 277 -16.76 4.00 -16.94
N GLN A 278 -16.49 2.75 -16.53
CA GLN A 278 -16.86 2.24 -15.21
C GLN A 278 -16.17 3.02 -14.08
N LEU A 279 -14.86 3.27 -14.20
CA LEU A 279 -14.12 4.09 -13.24
C LEU A 279 -14.64 5.53 -13.19
N SER A 280 -14.98 6.13 -14.34
CA SER A 280 -15.57 7.46 -14.38
C SER A 280 -16.90 7.52 -13.64
N SER A 281 -17.77 6.54 -13.81
CA SER A 281 -19.05 6.45 -13.08
C SER A 281 -18.82 6.25 -11.58
N LEU A 282 -17.90 5.35 -11.20
CA LEU A 282 -17.54 5.10 -9.81
C LEU A 282 -17.03 6.36 -9.11
N LEU A 283 -16.12 7.11 -9.73
CA LEU A 283 -15.56 8.33 -9.14
C LEU A 283 -16.61 9.43 -8.98
N GLN A 284 -17.54 9.56 -9.93
CA GLN A 284 -18.66 10.49 -9.80
C GLN A 284 -19.57 10.14 -8.63
N GLN A 285 -19.86 8.85 -8.44
CA GLN A 285 -20.62 8.37 -7.30
C GLN A 285 -19.90 8.68 -5.98
N VAL A 286 -18.61 8.35 -5.87
CA VAL A 286 -17.78 8.62 -4.68
C VAL A 286 -17.79 10.10 -4.33
N VAL A 287 -17.55 10.98 -5.30
CA VAL A 287 -17.52 12.43 -5.06
C VAL A 287 -18.88 12.95 -4.62
N LYS A 288 -19.97 12.46 -5.24
CA LYS A 288 -21.34 12.87 -4.92
C LYS A 288 -21.80 12.40 -3.54
N GLU A 289 -21.60 11.13 -3.20
CA GLU A 289 -22.08 10.52 -1.95
C GLU A 289 -21.35 11.05 -0.71
N ASN A 290 -20.17 11.63 -0.89
CA ASN A 290 -19.33 12.12 0.20
C ASN A 290 -19.20 13.65 0.23
N ASP A 291 -20.05 14.37 -0.52
CA ASP A 291 -20.08 15.84 -0.62
C ASP A 291 -18.68 16.45 -0.90
N ILE A 292 -17.92 15.81 -1.78
CA ILE A 292 -16.58 16.22 -2.14
C ILE A 292 -16.68 17.26 -3.25
N LYS A 293 -15.87 18.32 -3.16
CA LYS A 293 -15.75 19.30 -4.24
C LYS A 293 -15.24 18.65 -5.53
N ASN A 294 -16.15 18.49 -6.49
CA ASN A 294 -15.93 17.81 -7.77
C ASN A 294 -14.89 18.49 -8.69
N ASN A 295 -14.52 19.74 -8.38
CA ASN A 295 -13.52 20.51 -9.09
C ASN A 295 -12.13 20.51 -8.42
N ASN A 296 -11.91 19.77 -7.33
CA ASN A 296 -10.62 19.70 -6.64
C ASN A 296 -10.12 18.26 -6.52
N VAL A 297 -9.95 17.64 -7.69
CA VAL A 297 -9.62 16.22 -7.85
C VAL A 297 -8.19 16.10 -8.34
N TYR A 298 -7.39 15.29 -7.65
CA TYR A 298 -6.03 14.94 -8.04
C TYR A 298 -5.94 13.43 -8.23
N ILE A 299 -5.29 12.99 -9.31
CA ILE A 299 -5.19 11.57 -9.65
C ILE A 299 -3.73 11.23 -9.85
N GLY A 300 -3.23 10.21 -9.17
CA GLY A 300 -1.86 9.76 -9.38
C GLY A 300 -1.66 8.29 -9.08
N GLY A 301 -0.45 7.82 -9.34
CA GLY A 301 -0.12 6.42 -9.07
C GLY A 301 1.34 6.10 -9.25
N PHE A 302 1.71 4.94 -8.72
CA PHE A 302 3.05 4.39 -8.78
C PHE A 302 3.12 3.28 -9.81
N SER A 303 4.24 3.19 -10.53
CA SER A 303 4.46 2.12 -11.50
C SER A 303 3.31 2.05 -12.51
N SER A 304 2.72 0.88 -12.74
CA SER A 304 1.54 0.69 -13.58
C SER A 304 0.36 1.60 -13.21
N GLY A 305 0.17 1.91 -11.93
CA GLY A 305 -0.89 2.80 -11.46
C GLY A 305 -0.78 4.23 -11.99
N GLY A 306 0.44 4.72 -12.27
CA GLY A 306 0.60 6.03 -12.90
C GLY A 306 0.17 6.06 -14.37
N ASN A 307 0.28 4.93 -15.09
CA ASN A 307 -0.30 4.81 -16.43
C ASN A 307 -1.82 4.93 -16.35
N VAL A 308 -2.44 4.13 -15.47
CA VAL A 308 -3.88 4.13 -15.22
C VAL A 308 -4.36 5.54 -14.85
N ALA A 309 -3.65 6.22 -13.95
CA ALA A 309 -3.96 7.58 -13.51
C ALA A 309 -4.02 8.59 -14.67
N LEU A 310 -3.02 8.62 -15.56
CA LEU A 310 -3.00 9.56 -16.69
C LEU A 310 -4.03 9.20 -17.77
N LEU A 311 -4.20 7.91 -18.08
CA LEU A 311 -5.20 7.45 -19.05
C LEU A 311 -6.62 7.81 -18.59
N LEU A 312 -6.93 7.58 -17.31
CA LEU A 312 -8.21 7.94 -16.72
C LEU A 312 -8.39 9.47 -16.67
N SER A 313 -7.34 10.21 -16.29
CA SER A 313 -7.40 11.68 -16.27
C SER A 313 -7.75 12.24 -17.66
N ASN A 314 -7.12 11.72 -18.72
CA ASN A 314 -7.42 12.15 -20.09
C ASN A 314 -8.85 11.82 -20.50
N TYR A 315 -9.33 10.63 -20.12
CA TYR A 315 -10.71 10.22 -20.36
C TYR A 315 -11.70 11.16 -19.65
N LEU A 316 -11.53 11.42 -18.35
CA LEU A 316 -12.38 12.33 -17.58
C LEU A 316 -12.41 13.74 -18.17
N MET A 317 -11.26 14.23 -18.66
CA MET A 317 -11.21 15.54 -19.32
C MET A 317 -12.02 15.58 -20.63
N LYS A 318 -12.15 14.46 -21.34
CA LYS A 318 -12.94 14.33 -22.56
C LYS A 318 -14.46 14.25 -22.32
N GLN A 319 -14.89 13.67 -21.19
CA GLN A 319 -16.31 13.42 -20.92
C GLN A 319 -17.03 14.64 -20.33
N GLU A 320 -18.35 14.71 -20.48
CA GLU A 320 -19.19 15.66 -19.72
C GLU A 320 -19.46 15.12 -18.31
N THR A 321 -18.42 15.13 -17.47
CA THR A 321 -18.47 14.67 -16.09
C THR A 321 -18.24 15.80 -15.10
N ALA A 322 -18.90 15.72 -13.95
CA ALA A 322 -18.67 16.60 -12.82
C ALA A 322 -17.26 16.47 -12.22
N VAL A 323 -16.61 15.30 -12.38
CA VAL A 323 -15.29 15.01 -11.80
C VAL A 323 -14.21 15.36 -12.83
N LYS A 324 -13.59 16.53 -12.66
CA LYS A 324 -12.51 17.00 -13.54
C LYS A 324 -11.20 17.08 -12.76
N PRO A 325 -10.14 16.36 -13.17
CA PRO A 325 -8.84 16.44 -12.49
C PRO A 325 -8.22 17.83 -12.68
N LYS A 326 -7.78 18.43 -11.56
CA LYS A 326 -6.93 19.62 -11.56
C LYS A 326 -5.46 19.29 -11.73
N GLY A 327 -5.06 18.11 -11.25
CA GLY A 327 -3.69 17.63 -11.40
C GLY A 327 -3.61 16.11 -11.54
N GLY A 328 -2.65 15.68 -12.34
CA GLY A 328 -2.25 14.29 -12.53
C GLY A 328 -0.77 14.09 -12.16
N PHE A 329 -0.40 12.96 -11.56
CA PHE A 329 1.02 12.64 -11.39
C PHE A 329 1.35 11.17 -11.54
N ILE A 330 2.59 10.87 -11.90
CA ILE A 330 3.12 9.51 -12.00
C ILE A 330 4.39 9.37 -11.17
N ILE A 331 4.62 8.18 -10.65
CA ILE A 331 5.81 7.83 -9.87
C ILE A 331 6.48 6.64 -10.55
N ASP A 332 7.56 6.93 -11.28
CA ASP A 332 8.40 5.97 -12.00
C ASP A 332 7.63 4.94 -12.85
N SER A 333 6.60 5.41 -13.56
CA SER A 333 5.67 4.59 -14.35
C SER A 333 6.18 4.19 -15.73
N PRO A 334 5.89 2.97 -16.22
CA PRO A 334 6.26 2.53 -17.56
C PRO A 334 5.29 3.09 -18.61
N VAL A 335 5.38 4.39 -18.88
CA VAL A 335 4.42 5.14 -19.71
C VAL A 335 4.38 4.73 -21.19
N ASP A 336 5.37 3.96 -21.64
CA ASP A 336 5.50 3.45 -23.00
C ASP A 336 5.51 1.91 -22.99
N LEU A 337 4.37 1.32 -23.36
CA LEU A 337 4.19 -0.14 -23.32
C LEU A 337 5.01 -0.84 -24.40
N LEU A 338 5.31 -0.17 -25.52
CA LEU A 338 6.17 -0.73 -26.56
C LEU A 338 7.61 -0.81 -26.05
N LYS A 339 8.10 0.28 -25.44
CA LYS A 339 9.43 0.30 -24.85
C LYS A 339 9.54 -0.68 -23.68
N LEU A 340 8.49 -0.81 -22.87
CA LEU A 340 8.41 -1.81 -21.79
C LEU A 340 8.58 -3.22 -22.33
N TYR A 341 7.86 -3.57 -23.40
CA TYR A 341 7.99 -4.86 -24.09
C TYR A 341 9.41 -5.12 -24.60
N GLU A 342 9.99 -4.15 -25.32
CA GLU A 342 11.35 -4.28 -25.87
C GLU A 342 12.41 -4.44 -24.79
N ASN A 343 12.30 -3.67 -23.70
CA ASN A 343 13.22 -3.78 -22.57
C ASN A 343 13.04 -5.13 -21.86
N ALA A 344 11.80 -5.64 -21.76
CA ALA A 344 11.54 -6.97 -21.21
C ALA A 344 12.21 -8.07 -22.04
N GLN A 345 12.10 -8.04 -23.38
CA GLN A 345 12.81 -8.99 -24.24
C GLN A 345 14.33 -8.95 -24.03
N LYS A 346 14.91 -7.75 -23.92
CA LYS A 346 16.34 -7.59 -23.62
C LYS A 346 16.72 -8.16 -22.26
N ASN A 347 15.90 -7.96 -21.24
CA ASN A 347 16.15 -8.51 -19.91
C ASN A 347 16.13 -10.05 -19.92
N VAL A 348 15.18 -10.66 -20.64
CA VAL A 348 15.13 -12.12 -20.83
C VAL A 348 16.38 -12.62 -21.55
N ALA A 349 16.79 -11.97 -22.64
CA ALA A 349 17.97 -12.34 -23.41
C ALA A 349 19.28 -12.16 -22.61
N ARG A 350 19.38 -11.08 -21.83
CA ARG A 350 20.55 -10.77 -20.98
C ARG A 350 20.68 -11.74 -19.82
N ASN A 351 19.56 -12.23 -19.28
CA ASN A 351 19.49 -13.19 -18.17
C ASN A 351 20.35 -12.78 -16.94
N PHE A 352 20.42 -11.48 -16.64
CA PHE A 352 21.31 -10.95 -15.58
C PHE A 352 20.72 -11.07 -14.18
N SER A 353 19.43 -10.77 -14.01
CA SER A 353 18.74 -10.79 -12.71
C SER A 353 17.52 -11.69 -12.80
N GLN A 354 17.49 -12.75 -11.97
CA GLN A 354 16.40 -13.74 -11.99
C GLN A 354 15.02 -13.09 -11.76
N VAL A 355 14.94 -12.12 -10.85
CA VAL A 355 13.71 -11.36 -10.60
C VAL A 355 13.26 -10.61 -11.85
N SER A 356 14.18 -9.90 -12.52
CA SER A 356 13.87 -9.18 -13.77
C SER A 356 13.49 -10.11 -14.91
N VAL A 357 14.13 -11.28 -15.01
CA VAL A 357 13.81 -12.27 -16.05
C VAL A 357 12.40 -12.82 -15.83
N GLY A 358 12.02 -13.14 -14.59
CA GLY A 358 10.68 -13.60 -14.24
C GLY A 358 9.61 -12.57 -14.60
N GLU A 359 9.79 -11.32 -14.16
CA GLU A 359 8.90 -10.21 -14.49
C GLU A 359 8.83 -9.97 -16.01
N SER A 360 9.98 -9.98 -16.69
CA SER A 360 10.05 -9.69 -18.12
C SER A 360 9.40 -10.77 -18.97
N LYS A 361 9.48 -12.06 -18.59
CA LYS A 361 8.72 -13.12 -19.26
C LYS A 361 7.22 -12.89 -19.15
N MET A 362 6.74 -12.58 -17.95
CA MET A 362 5.33 -12.24 -17.73
C MET A 362 4.88 -11.04 -18.58
N LEU A 363 5.70 -9.97 -18.63
CA LEU A 363 5.40 -8.78 -19.44
C LEU A 363 5.38 -9.08 -20.95
N VAL A 364 6.33 -9.87 -21.45
CA VAL A 364 6.36 -10.31 -22.85
C VAL A 364 5.09 -11.09 -23.18
N ASP A 365 4.75 -12.10 -22.37
CA ASP A 365 3.56 -12.92 -22.59
C ASP A 365 2.27 -12.09 -22.53
N LEU A 366 2.15 -11.20 -21.54
CA LEU A 366 1.01 -10.31 -21.37
C LEU A 366 0.82 -9.38 -22.58
N LEU A 367 1.89 -8.72 -23.01
CA LEU A 367 1.83 -7.74 -24.10
C LEU A 367 1.68 -8.42 -25.47
N GLU A 368 2.35 -9.54 -25.74
CA GLU A 368 2.13 -10.29 -26.99
C GLU A 368 0.72 -10.85 -27.09
N THR A 369 0.18 -11.41 -25.99
CA THR A 369 -1.18 -11.96 -25.98
C THR A 369 -2.23 -10.88 -26.31
N ASN A 370 -2.05 -9.67 -25.78
CA ASN A 370 -3.03 -8.59 -25.96
C ASN A 370 -2.79 -7.77 -27.25
N PHE A 371 -1.53 -7.44 -27.53
CA PHE A 371 -1.15 -6.49 -28.56
C PHE A 371 -0.51 -7.12 -29.79
N GLY A 372 -0.04 -8.37 -29.68
CA GLY A 372 0.78 -9.00 -30.70
C GLY A 372 2.22 -8.50 -30.68
N LYS A 373 3.03 -9.07 -31.56
CA LYS A 373 4.44 -8.69 -31.71
C LYS A 373 4.58 -7.37 -32.49
N PRO A 374 5.50 -6.46 -32.11
CA PRO A 374 5.67 -5.16 -32.77
C PRO A 374 5.99 -5.22 -34.27
N GLU A 375 6.57 -6.32 -34.76
CA GLU A 375 6.86 -6.53 -36.18
C GLU A 375 5.57 -6.60 -37.03
N ASN A 376 4.45 -6.99 -36.41
CA ASN A 376 3.13 -7.02 -37.04
C ASN A 376 2.37 -5.69 -36.91
N GLY A 377 3.01 -4.65 -36.37
CA GLY A 377 2.45 -3.33 -36.17
C GLY A 377 2.26 -2.96 -34.70
N ILE A 378 2.34 -1.65 -34.42
CA ILE A 378 2.35 -1.12 -33.05
C ILE A 378 1.06 -0.39 -32.64
N ALA A 379 0.02 -0.41 -33.48
CA ALA A 379 -1.20 0.37 -33.27
C ALA A 379 -1.88 0.08 -31.92
N LYS A 380 -1.84 -1.17 -31.45
CA LYS A 380 -2.38 -1.55 -30.13
C LYS A 380 -1.52 -1.00 -28.98
N TYR A 381 -0.20 -1.03 -29.11
CA TYR A 381 0.70 -0.41 -28.13
C TYR A 381 0.43 1.09 -28.01
N GLU A 382 0.30 1.79 -29.14
CA GLU A 382 -0.01 3.23 -29.16
C GLU A 382 -1.40 3.53 -28.58
N LYS A 383 -2.40 2.70 -28.91
CA LYS A 383 -3.78 2.86 -28.41
C LYS A 383 -3.86 2.84 -26.89
N HIS A 384 -2.99 2.07 -26.22
CA HIS A 384 -3.06 1.85 -24.77
C HIS A 384 -1.93 2.52 -23.98
N SER A 385 -0.87 3.00 -24.62
CA SER A 385 0.23 3.70 -23.94
C SER A 385 -0.11 5.15 -23.62
N VAL A 386 0.44 5.66 -22.52
CA VAL A 386 0.44 7.10 -22.21
C VAL A 386 1.30 7.84 -23.23
N TYR A 387 2.44 7.25 -23.59
CA TYR A 387 3.41 7.79 -24.52
C TYR A 387 4.00 6.69 -25.37
N THR A 388 4.30 6.96 -26.63
CA THR A 388 5.13 6.05 -27.44
C THR A 388 6.31 6.81 -28.00
N THR A 389 7.49 6.57 -27.44
CA THR A 389 8.73 7.29 -27.76
C THR A 389 9.07 7.17 -29.25
N ARG A 390 8.87 5.97 -29.82
CA ARG A 390 9.17 5.66 -31.23
C ARG A 390 8.44 6.56 -32.23
N THR A 391 7.19 6.94 -31.93
CA THR A 391 6.33 7.74 -32.81
C THR A 391 6.01 9.11 -32.24
N SER A 392 6.51 9.40 -31.03
CA SER A 392 6.11 10.54 -30.22
C SER A 392 4.59 10.61 -29.96
N ASN A 393 3.87 9.49 -29.98
CA ASN A 393 2.42 9.49 -29.78
C ASN A 393 2.04 9.85 -28.34
N ILE A 394 1.16 10.83 -28.19
CA ILE A 394 0.61 11.32 -26.90
C ILE A 394 -0.92 11.47 -26.96
N ASN A 395 -1.59 10.77 -27.87
CA ASN A 395 -3.03 10.92 -28.10
C ASN A 395 -3.84 10.65 -26.82
N ASN A 396 -3.38 9.70 -26.02
CA ASN A 396 -4.01 9.29 -24.75
C ASN A 396 -3.77 10.24 -23.58
N VAL A 397 -3.07 11.34 -23.78
CA VAL A 397 -2.93 12.45 -22.81
C VAL A 397 -3.19 13.82 -23.43
N SER A 398 -3.72 13.86 -24.66
CA SER A 398 -3.95 15.09 -25.42
C SER A 398 -4.93 16.08 -24.76
N GLN A 399 -5.83 15.60 -23.91
CA GLN A 399 -6.84 16.41 -23.23
C GLN A 399 -6.33 17.03 -21.92
N LEU A 400 -5.07 16.76 -21.53
CA LEU A 400 -4.50 17.21 -20.27
C LEU A 400 -3.81 18.57 -20.33
N LYS A 401 -3.95 19.33 -21.44
CA LYS A 401 -3.27 20.62 -21.63
C LYS A 401 -3.46 21.63 -20.48
N ASN A 402 -4.64 21.62 -19.85
CA ASN A 402 -5.02 22.54 -18.77
C ASN A 402 -4.97 21.87 -17.38
N VAL A 403 -4.44 20.65 -17.30
CA VAL A 403 -4.29 19.88 -16.06
C VAL A 403 -2.84 19.99 -15.63
N LYS A 404 -2.58 20.22 -14.34
CA LYS A 404 -1.21 20.19 -13.82
C LYS A 404 -0.68 18.76 -13.91
N ILE A 405 0.55 18.56 -14.36
CA ILE A 405 1.16 17.24 -14.52
C ILE A 405 2.48 17.22 -13.76
N ARG A 406 2.66 16.23 -12.88
CA ARG A 406 3.95 15.94 -12.24
C ARG A 406 4.48 14.57 -12.60
N LEU A 407 5.75 14.53 -13.00
CA LEU A 407 6.42 13.32 -13.47
C LEU A 407 7.62 13.03 -12.56
N TYR A 408 7.46 12.10 -11.61
CA TYR A 408 8.52 11.73 -10.66
C TYR A 408 9.35 10.56 -11.18
N THR A 409 10.66 10.65 -11.03
CA THR A 409 11.61 9.57 -11.35
C THR A 409 12.75 9.55 -10.35
N GLU A 410 13.40 8.41 -10.18
CA GLU A 410 14.73 8.32 -9.60
C GLU A 410 15.62 7.57 -10.60
N PRO A 411 16.36 8.27 -11.47
CA PRO A 411 17.06 7.63 -12.58
C PRO A 411 18.08 6.57 -12.16
N ASP A 412 18.74 6.76 -11.01
CA ASP A 412 19.84 5.97 -10.45
C ASP A 412 20.43 4.91 -11.39
N THR A 413 21.17 5.39 -12.38
CA THR A 413 21.72 4.56 -13.45
C THR A 413 22.73 3.55 -12.93
N LEU A 414 23.43 3.87 -11.84
CA LEU A 414 24.39 2.99 -11.22
C LEU A 414 23.68 1.80 -10.56
N TRP A 415 22.62 2.06 -9.78
CA TRP A 415 21.84 1.00 -9.16
C TRP A 415 21.21 0.07 -10.21
N TRP A 416 20.60 0.63 -11.27
CA TRP A 416 20.03 -0.18 -12.35
C TRP A 416 21.08 -1.03 -13.05
N LYS A 417 22.25 -0.47 -13.35
CA LYS A 417 23.33 -1.22 -13.99
C LYS A 417 23.84 -2.35 -13.09
N GLN A 418 24.07 -2.08 -11.81
CA GLN A 418 24.64 -3.04 -10.87
C GLN A 418 23.66 -4.15 -10.47
N ASN A 419 22.39 -3.82 -10.25
CA ASN A 419 21.40 -4.77 -9.71
C ASN A 419 20.59 -5.48 -10.79
N ARG A 420 20.45 -4.86 -11.97
CA ARG A 420 19.54 -5.31 -13.04
C ARG A 420 20.22 -5.43 -14.40
N GLY A 421 21.44 -4.92 -14.54
CA GLY A 421 22.19 -4.94 -15.80
C GLY A 421 21.66 -3.96 -16.85
N ASN A 422 20.69 -3.10 -16.48
CA ASN A 422 20.04 -2.17 -17.39
C ASN A 422 20.87 -0.90 -17.58
N ASP A 423 20.92 -0.43 -18.82
CA ASP A 423 21.41 0.91 -19.15
C ASP A 423 20.28 1.94 -18.97
N TYR A 424 20.63 3.22 -18.90
CA TYR A 424 19.66 4.29 -18.60
C TYR A 424 18.48 4.31 -19.59
N GLU A 425 18.76 4.08 -20.88
CA GLU A 425 17.81 4.04 -21.98
C GLU A 425 16.76 2.92 -21.86
N GLU A 426 17.00 1.97 -20.96
CA GLU A 426 16.11 0.85 -20.66
C GLU A 426 15.27 1.08 -19.39
N THR A 427 15.37 2.25 -18.76
CA THR A 427 14.63 2.61 -17.55
C THR A 427 13.38 3.43 -17.86
N ASN A 428 12.39 3.37 -16.95
CA ASN A 428 11.22 4.25 -17.00
C ASN A 428 11.63 5.73 -16.95
N ALA A 429 12.67 6.06 -16.18
CA ALA A 429 13.17 7.42 -16.04
C ALA A 429 13.60 8.06 -17.37
N TYR A 430 14.20 7.29 -18.27
CA TYR A 430 14.56 7.76 -19.62
C TYR A 430 13.33 8.11 -20.47
N VAL A 431 12.33 7.22 -20.45
CA VAL A 431 11.08 7.42 -21.19
C VAL A 431 10.28 8.60 -20.61
N ILE A 432 10.18 8.69 -19.28
CA ILE A 432 9.45 9.77 -18.60
C ILE A 432 10.11 11.12 -18.85
N LYS A 433 11.45 11.20 -18.90
CA LYS A 433 12.16 12.43 -19.30
C LYS A 433 11.80 12.86 -20.72
N SER A 434 11.71 11.90 -21.65
CA SER A 434 11.30 12.16 -23.04
C SER A 434 9.85 12.63 -23.12
N LEU A 435 8.94 11.98 -22.39
CA LEU A 435 7.55 12.41 -22.24
C LEU A 435 7.48 13.84 -21.68
N SER A 436 8.20 14.14 -20.60
CA SER A 436 8.25 15.46 -19.99
C SER A 436 8.62 16.53 -21.00
N ALA A 437 9.70 16.32 -21.78
CA ALA A 437 10.13 17.28 -22.78
C ALA A 437 9.04 17.51 -23.85
N HIS A 438 8.37 16.44 -24.29
CA HIS A 438 7.29 16.55 -25.27
C HIS A 438 6.05 17.28 -24.71
N LEU A 439 5.59 16.90 -23.51
CA LEU A 439 4.42 17.56 -22.90
C LEU A 439 4.73 19.01 -22.56
N SER A 440 5.91 19.34 -22.04
CA SER A 440 6.30 20.72 -21.73
C SER A 440 6.28 21.59 -22.99
N LYS A 441 6.75 21.06 -24.13
CA LYS A 441 6.67 21.76 -25.42
C LYS A 441 5.23 21.99 -25.88
N LYS A 442 4.31 21.06 -25.61
CA LYS A 442 2.93 21.13 -26.12
C LYS A 442 1.95 21.82 -25.18
N PHE A 443 2.12 21.67 -23.87
CA PHE A 443 1.20 22.13 -22.82
C PHE A 443 1.77 23.29 -22.00
N GLY A 444 3.06 23.58 -22.11
CA GLY A 444 3.70 24.68 -21.41
C GLY A 444 3.93 24.40 -19.92
N HIS A 445 3.74 25.43 -19.09
CA HIS A 445 4.14 25.45 -17.67
C HIS A 445 3.31 24.55 -16.74
N THR A 446 2.33 23.82 -17.26
CA THR A 446 1.53 22.87 -16.46
C THR A 446 2.29 21.58 -16.16
N VAL A 447 3.44 21.34 -16.79
CA VAL A 447 4.22 20.09 -16.65
C VAL A 447 5.48 20.31 -15.82
N GLU A 448 5.61 19.56 -14.73
CA GLU A 448 6.78 19.54 -13.86
C GLU A 448 7.44 18.15 -13.88
N TYR A 449 8.75 18.10 -14.14
CA TYR A 449 9.55 16.88 -14.07
C TYR A 449 10.47 16.91 -12.86
N ILE A 450 10.40 15.86 -12.05
CA ILE A 450 11.06 15.78 -10.75
C ILE A 450 11.97 14.54 -10.73
N PRO A 451 13.21 14.65 -11.25
CA PRO A 451 14.23 13.64 -11.08
C PRO A 451 14.85 13.75 -9.68
N THR A 452 14.64 12.73 -8.87
CA THR A 452 15.15 12.66 -7.50
C THR A 452 16.47 11.91 -7.43
N GLN A 453 17.14 12.03 -6.29
CA GLN A 453 18.44 11.40 -6.01
C GLN A 453 18.42 10.88 -4.57
N ASN A 454 18.85 9.62 -4.39
CA ASN A 454 19.01 8.97 -3.08
C ASN A 454 17.76 8.99 -2.19
N ARG A 455 16.57 8.83 -2.77
CA ARG A 455 15.28 8.79 -2.06
C ARG A 455 14.58 7.44 -2.13
N GLY A 456 14.86 6.61 -3.13
CA GLY A 456 14.16 5.35 -3.35
C GLY A 456 14.52 4.29 -2.32
N TYR A 457 13.65 4.10 -1.33
CA TYR A 457 13.72 3.05 -0.31
C TYR A 457 12.35 2.43 -0.08
N ARG A 458 12.32 1.11 0.15
CA ARG A 458 11.15 0.37 0.63
C ARG A 458 10.92 0.64 2.11
N MET A 459 9.73 0.31 2.63
CA MET A 459 9.44 0.42 4.07
C MET A 459 10.43 -0.34 4.95
N ASN A 460 10.92 -1.49 4.50
CA ASN A 460 11.91 -2.29 5.22
C ASN A 460 13.35 -1.72 5.15
N GLY A 461 13.54 -0.52 4.60
CA GLY A 461 14.85 0.13 4.44
C GLY A 461 15.66 -0.34 3.23
N ALA A 462 15.17 -1.31 2.45
CA ALA A 462 15.85 -1.77 1.25
C ALA A 462 15.87 -0.67 0.17
N ARG A 463 17.05 -0.37 -0.35
CA ARG A 463 17.25 0.60 -1.42
C ARG A 463 16.67 0.12 -2.74
N HIS A 464 15.81 0.91 -3.39
CA HIS A 464 15.26 0.63 -4.71
C HIS A 464 14.74 1.92 -5.40
N PRO A 465 15.26 2.34 -6.58
CA PRO A 465 14.85 3.59 -7.23
C PRO A 465 13.39 3.60 -7.70
N HIS A 466 12.83 2.44 -8.01
CA HIS A 466 11.39 2.27 -8.27
C HIS A 466 10.60 2.14 -6.96
N SER A 467 10.33 3.24 -6.25
CA SER A 467 9.64 3.25 -4.95
C SER A 467 8.75 4.49 -4.76
N TRP A 468 7.70 4.41 -3.93
CA TRP A 468 6.86 5.56 -3.55
C TRP A 468 7.65 6.68 -2.87
N SER A 469 8.67 6.33 -2.08
CA SER A 469 9.53 7.22 -1.29
C SER A 469 10.34 8.23 -2.10
N ILE A 470 10.41 8.07 -3.43
CA ILE A 470 11.01 9.08 -4.31
C ILE A 470 10.21 10.39 -4.30
N VAL A 471 8.94 10.36 -3.87
CA VAL A 471 8.12 11.56 -3.72
C VAL A 471 8.34 12.21 -2.36
N GLU A 472 8.57 13.53 -2.37
CA GLU A 472 8.50 14.35 -1.16
C GLU A 472 7.03 14.76 -0.94
N VAL A 473 6.43 14.23 0.13
CA VAL A 473 4.98 14.32 0.40
C VAL A 473 4.53 15.77 0.58
N ASP A 474 5.28 16.59 1.32
CA ASP A 474 4.88 17.96 1.60
C ASP A 474 4.91 18.82 0.33
N ALA A 475 5.88 18.61 -0.55
CA ALA A 475 5.99 19.25 -1.86
C ALA A 475 4.88 18.81 -2.81
N LEU A 476 4.47 17.52 -2.81
CA LEU A 476 3.32 17.07 -3.59
C LEU A 476 2.04 17.76 -3.10
N LEU A 477 1.81 17.76 -1.78
CA LEU A 477 0.62 18.37 -1.21
C LEU A 477 0.58 19.89 -1.40
N LYS A 478 1.74 20.56 -1.34
CA LYS A 478 1.83 21.98 -1.68
C LYS A 478 1.38 22.25 -3.12
N TRP A 479 1.84 21.45 -4.07
CA TRP A 479 1.44 21.57 -5.47
C TRP A 479 -0.03 21.27 -5.76
N MET A 480 -0.67 20.45 -4.92
CA MET A 480 -2.12 20.23 -5.00
C MET A 480 -2.93 21.43 -4.46
N ARG A 481 -2.33 22.34 -3.71
CA ARG A 481 -3.02 23.52 -3.15
C ARG A 481 -2.81 24.77 -3.99
N ASP A 482 -1.57 24.98 -4.40
CA ASP A 482 -1.18 26.01 -5.38
C ASP A 482 -1.85 25.70 -6.72
#